data_AF-A0A0Q4EZL0-F1
#
_entry.id   AF-A0A0Q4EZL0-F1
#
_cell.length_a   1.000
_cell.length_b   1.000
_cell.length_c   1.000
_cell.angle_alpha   90.00
_cell.angle_beta   90.00
_cell.angle_gamma   90.00
#
_symmetry.space_group_name_H-M   'P 1'
#
loop_
_entity.id
_entity.type
_entity.pdbx_description
1 polymer ?
#
loop_
_entity_poly.entity_id
_entity_poly.type
_entity_poly.pdbx_seq_one_letter_code
_entity_poly.pdbx_strand_id
1 'polypeptide(L)'
;MTPGAYGIWGLFALVGIAIIKGWPAISDAVTRAKMAIGDRRVSRIEKLEAKIDEQRVSYEAEIGILRHELNNVTAAFEALLLLIESKPEDAAAHVVRIREMRDRQHASASAEKATVRAARIVAAGAAVKGTGE
;
A
#
# COMPACT_ATOMS: atom_id res chain seq x y z
N MET A 1 11.33 63.99 -46.10
CA MET A 1 11.87 62.62 -45.99
C MET A 1 11.61 62.16 -44.57
N THR A 2 10.62 61.31 -44.36
CA THR A 2 10.21 60.82 -43.03
C THR A 2 11.10 59.63 -42.63
N PRO A 3 12.02 59.79 -41.66
CA PRO A 3 12.77 58.67 -41.12
C PRO A 3 11.89 58.02 -40.06
N GLY A 4 10.97 57.15 -40.48
CA GLY A 4 10.01 56.55 -39.55
C GLY A 4 9.52 55.15 -39.91
N ALA A 5 9.38 54.84 -41.20
CA ALA A 5 8.78 53.56 -41.60
C ALA A 5 9.78 52.38 -41.59
N TYR A 6 11.00 52.58 -42.07
CA TYR A 6 11.97 51.48 -42.22
C TYR A 6 12.55 50.95 -40.89
N GLY A 7 12.67 51.82 -39.87
CA GLY A 7 13.15 51.41 -38.55
C GLY A 7 12.16 50.51 -37.81
N ILE A 8 10.86 50.76 -37.98
CA ILE A 8 9.79 49.99 -37.33
C ILE A 8 9.68 48.59 -37.95
N TRP A 9 9.67 48.49 -39.29
CA TRP A 9 9.63 47.19 -39.98
C TRP A 9 10.87 46.32 -39.75
N GLY A 10 12.06 46.92 -39.66
CA GLY A 10 13.30 46.20 -39.31
C GLY A 10 13.27 45.61 -37.90
N LEU A 11 12.68 46.32 -36.95
CA LEU A 11 12.53 45.86 -35.56
C LEU A 11 11.54 44.68 -35.47
N PHE A 12 10.43 44.74 -36.21
CA PHE A 12 9.49 43.61 -36.32
C PHE A 12 10.13 42.38 -36.98
N ALA A 13 10.95 42.55 -38.01
CA ALA A 13 11.66 41.44 -38.66
C ALA A 13 12.65 40.76 -37.71
N LEU A 14 13.41 41.54 -36.94
CA LEU A 14 14.35 40.99 -35.94
C LEU A 14 13.63 40.25 -34.81
N VAL A 15 12.52 40.80 -34.30
CA VAL A 15 11.68 40.12 -33.30
C VAL A 15 11.10 38.82 -33.86
N GLY A 16 10.61 38.83 -35.11
CA GLY A 16 10.12 37.63 -35.79
C GLY A 16 11.18 36.54 -35.93
N ILE A 17 12.41 36.90 -36.35
CA ILE A 17 13.54 35.97 -36.45
C ILE A 17 13.93 35.42 -35.07
N ALA A 18 13.94 36.25 -34.03
CA ALA A 18 14.24 35.83 -32.67
C ALA A 18 13.19 34.83 -32.14
N ILE A 19 11.90 35.06 -32.42
CA ILE A 19 10.81 34.13 -32.06
C ILE A 19 10.96 32.82 -32.82
N ILE A 20 11.19 32.86 -34.14
CA ILE A 20 11.36 31.65 -34.97
C ILE A 20 12.55 30.82 -34.50
N LYS A 21 13.68 31.46 -34.15
CA LYS A 21 14.86 30.75 -33.62
C LYS A 21 14.67 30.25 -32.19
N GLY A 22 13.91 30.95 -31.35
CA GLY A 22 13.61 30.54 -29.98
C GLY A 22 12.52 29.47 -29.87
N TRP A 23 11.65 29.36 -30.87
CA TRP A 23 10.50 28.46 -30.88
C TRP A 23 10.86 26.96 -30.72
N PRO A 24 11.89 26.41 -31.39
CA PRO A 24 12.30 25.01 -31.19
C PRO A 24 12.69 24.72 -29.74
N ALA A 25 13.45 25.62 -29.10
CA ALA A 25 13.87 25.46 -27.71
C ALA A 25 12.68 25.48 -26.74
N ILE A 26 11.69 26.33 -26.99
CA ILE A 26 10.43 26.40 -26.21
C ILE A 26 9.61 25.13 -26.43
N SER A 27 9.46 24.68 -27.68
CA SER A 27 8.75 23.44 -28.04
C SER A 27 9.37 22.22 -27.38
N ASP A 28 10.70 22.12 -27.39
CA ASP A 28 11.43 21.02 -26.75
C ASP A 28 11.30 21.06 -25.23
N ALA A 29 11.35 22.25 -24.62
CA ALA A 29 11.14 22.42 -23.18
C ALA A 29 9.72 22.01 -22.77
N VAL A 30 8.69 22.38 -23.54
CA VAL A 30 7.31 21.97 -23.31
C VAL A 30 7.16 20.46 -23.45
N THR A 31 7.80 19.84 -24.44
CA THR A 31 7.74 18.39 -24.67
C THR A 31 8.41 17.63 -23.53
N ARG A 32 9.61 18.06 -23.10
CA ARG A 32 10.29 17.50 -21.92
C ARG A 32 9.46 17.67 -20.65
N ALA A 33 8.83 18.82 -20.44
CA ALA A 33 7.96 19.04 -19.29
C ALA A 33 6.73 18.12 -19.31
N LYS A 34 6.12 17.91 -20.48
CA LYS A 34 4.99 16.96 -20.65
C LYS A 34 5.42 15.52 -20.35
N MET A 35 6.57 15.08 -20.87
CA MET A 35 7.13 13.77 -20.56
C MET A 35 7.39 13.62 -19.07
N ALA A 36 8.08 14.58 -18.44
CA ALA A 36 8.37 14.55 -17.00
C ALA A 36 7.10 14.50 -16.13
N ILE A 37 6.01 15.16 -16.53
CA ILE A 37 4.71 15.07 -15.84
C ILE A 37 4.10 13.67 -16.03
N GLY A 38 4.20 13.11 -17.24
CA GLY A 38 3.79 11.73 -17.53
C GLY A 38 4.53 10.73 -16.65
N ASP A 39 5.85 10.80 -16.63
CA ASP A 39 6.72 9.90 -15.86
C ASP A 39 6.45 9.99 -14.36
N ARG A 40 6.23 11.21 -13.83
CA ARG A 40 5.84 11.40 -12.42
C ARG A 40 4.49 10.76 -12.09
N ARG A 41 3.53 10.80 -13.02
CA ARG A 41 2.22 10.18 -12.81
C ARG A 41 2.34 8.66 -12.85
N VAL A 42 3.06 8.10 -13.81
CA VAL A 42 3.30 6.66 -13.93
C VAL A 42 4.01 6.14 -12.68
N SER A 43 5.12 6.78 -12.28
CA SER A 43 5.85 6.40 -11.06
C SER A 43 4.98 6.48 -9.79
N ARG A 44 4.07 7.46 -9.71
CA ARG A 44 3.12 7.56 -8.59
C ARG A 44 2.09 6.42 -8.61
N ILE A 45 1.60 6.04 -9.79
CA ILE A 45 0.67 4.92 -9.95
C ILE A 45 1.35 3.62 -9.52
N GLU A 46 2.54 3.33 -10.05
CA GLU A 46 3.31 2.13 -9.68
C GLU A 46 3.56 2.06 -8.17
N LYS A 47 3.93 3.18 -7.53
CA LYS A 47 4.10 3.26 -6.08
C LYS A 47 2.80 3.03 -5.31
N LEU A 48 1.65 3.43 -5.84
CA LEU A 48 0.36 3.20 -5.20
C LEU A 48 -0.11 1.75 -5.38
N GLU A 49 0.10 1.16 -6.56
CA GLU A 49 -0.19 -0.25 -6.83
C GLU A 49 0.64 -1.15 -5.92
N ALA A 50 1.95 -0.90 -5.80
CA ALA A 50 2.82 -1.64 -4.88
C ALA A 50 2.34 -1.55 -3.42
N LYS A 51 1.88 -0.37 -2.97
CA LYS A 51 1.31 -0.20 -1.62
C LYS A 51 -0.01 -0.94 -1.43
N ILE A 52 -0.86 -0.99 -2.46
CA ILE A 52 -2.13 -1.72 -2.40
C ILE A 52 -1.85 -3.22 -2.30
N ASP A 53 -0.91 -3.74 -3.09
CA ASP A 53 -0.56 -5.16 -3.05
C ASP A 53 0.06 -5.56 -1.72
N GLU A 54 0.95 -4.74 -1.15
CA GLU A 54 1.48 -4.94 0.20
C GLU A 54 0.36 -4.98 1.25
N GLN A 55 -0.59 -4.06 1.18
CA GLN A 55 -1.75 -4.04 2.08
C GLN A 55 -2.63 -5.29 1.92
N ARG A 56 -2.87 -5.74 0.69
CA ARG A 56 -3.67 -6.95 0.43
C ARG A 56 -3.05 -8.18 1.07
N VAL A 57 -1.75 -8.39 0.89
CA VAL A 57 -1.03 -9.51 1.50
C VAL A 57 -1.08 -9.43 3.03
N SER A 58 -0.91 -8.24 3.59
CA SER A 58 -1.03 -8.03 5.05
C SER A 58 -2.42 -8.38 5.57
N TYR A 59 -3.48 -7.92 4.89
CA TYR A 59 -4.85 -8.20 5.30
C TYR A 59 -5.22 -9.66 5.12
N GLU A 60 -4.74 -10.34 4.08
CA GLU A 60 -4.97 -11.76 3.88
C GLU A 60 -4.36 -12.58 5.02
N ALA A 61 -3.15 -12.25 5.47
CA ALA A 61 -2.53 -12.87 6.63
C ALA A 61 -3.33 -12.61 7.93
N GLU A 62 -3.78 -11.38 8.16
CA GLU A 62 -4.61 -11.03 9.33
C GLU A 62 -5.97 -11.76 9.32
N ILE A 63 -6.63 -11.83 8.16
CA ILE A 63 -7.88 -12.56 7.98
C ILE A 63 -7.67 -14.06 8.19
N GLY A 64 -6.54 -14.62 7.75
CA GLY A 64 -6.18 -16.00 8.00
C GLY A 64 -6.12 -16.33 9.49
N ILE A 65 -5.44 -15.48 10.28
CA ILE A 65 -5.38 -15.62 11.74
C ILE A 65 -6.78 -15.53 12.36
N LEU A 66 -7.58 -14.54 11.95
CA LEU A 66 -8.95 -14.36 12.48
C LEU A 66 -9.86 -15.55 12.16
N ARG A 67 -9.78 -16.11 10.95
CA ARG A 67 -10.51 -17.32 10.57
C ARG A 67 -10.10 -18.51 11.44
N HIS A 68 -8.80 -18.66 11.71
CA HIS A 68 -8.31 -19.72 12.59
C HIS A 68 -8.82 -19.54 14.03
N GLU A 69 -8.77 -18.32 14.57
CA GLU A 69 -9.34 -18.00 15.89
C GLU A 69 -10.84 -18.31 15.97
N LEU A 70 -11.61 -17.92 14.94
CA LEU A 70 -13.05 -18.21 14.88
C LEU A 70 -13.32 -19.71 14.81
N ASN A 71 -12.61 -20.46 13.96
CA ASN A 71 -12.78 -21.91 13.86
C ASN A 71 -12.48 -22.62 15.18
N ASN A 72 -11.44 -22.18 15.90
CA ASN A 72 -11.10 -22.72 17.21
C ASN A 72 -12.20 -22.45 18.25
N VAL A 73 -12.79 -21.25 18.23
CA VAL A 73 -13.92 -20.90 19.10
C VAL A 73 -15.16 -21.72 18.77
N THR A 74 -15.49 -21.88 17.48
CA THR A 74 -16.61 -22.70 17.04
C THR A 74 -16.44 -24.16 17.48
N ALA A 75 -15.26 -24.75 17.25
CA ALA A 75 -14.97 -26.12 17.67
C ALA A 75 -15.06 -26.30 19.20
N ALA A 76 -14.61 -25.30 19.98
CA ALA A 76 -14.73 -25.34 21.43
C ALA A 76 -16.20 -25.28 21.88
N PHE A 77 -17.03 -24.47 21.22
CA PHE A 77 -18.48 -24.41 21.50
C PHE A 77 -19.20 -25.70 21.12
N GLU A 78 -18.92 -26.26 19.94
CA GLU A 78 -19.49 -27.54 19.50
C GLU A 78 -19.13 -28.68 20.45
N ALA A 79 -17.87 -28.74 20.91
CA ALA A 79 -17.42 -29.72 21.89
C ALA A 79 -18.16 -29.57 23.24
N LEU A 80 -18.43 -28.33 23.66
CA LEU A 80 -19.17 -28.05 24.89
C LEU A 80 -20.65 -28.45 24.77
N LEU A 81 -21.29 -28.13 23.65
CA LEU A 81 -22.67 -28.53 23.38
C LEU A 81 -22.82 -30.05 23.34
N LEU A 82 -21.96 -30.74 22.59
CA LEU A 82 -21.95 -32.19 22.51
C LEU A 82 -21.79 -32.84 23.88
N LEU A 83 -20.95 -32.26 24.74
CA LEU A 83 -20.72 -32.76 26.08
C LEU A 83 -21.94 -32.56 26.99
N ILE A 84 -22.58 -31.40 26.92
CA ILE A 84 -23.82 -31.13 27.68
C ILE A 84 -24.93 -32.09 27.25
N GLU A 85 -25.04 -32.38 25.95
CA GLU A 85 -26.04 -33.31 25.40
C GLU A 85 -25.78 -34.76 25.80
N SER A 86 -24.51 -35.19 25.86
CA SER A 86 -24.15 -36.59 26.09
C SER A 86 -23.91 -36.95 27.55
N LYS A 87 -23.30 -36.05 28.34
CA LYS A 87 -22.87 -36.27 29.74
C LYS A 87 -22.85 -34.95 30.53
N PRO A 88 -24.02 -34.40 30.89
CA PRO A 88 -24.12 -33.10 31.56
C PRO A 88 -23.44 -33.07 32.94
N GLU A 89 -23.41 -34.21 33.66
CA GLU A 89 -22.76 -34.35 34.96
C GLU A 89 -21.23 -34.14 34.92
N ASP A 90 -20.59 -34.50 33.80
CA ASP A 90 -19.14 -34.34 33.61
C ASP A 90 -18.77 -32.98 33.00
N ALA A 91 -19.76 -32.16 32.61
CA ALA A 91 -19.55 -30.93 31.86
C ALA A 91 -18.60 -29.95 32.57
N ALA A 92 -18.74 -29.81 33.89
CA ALA A 92 -17.91 -28.92 34.69
C ALA A 92 -16.41 -29.29 34.63
N ALA A 93 -16.06 -30.58 34.63
CA ALA A 93 -14.67 -31.03 34.59
C ALA A 93 -14.02 -30.81 33.22
N HIS A 94 -14.79 -30.93 32.15
CA HIS A 94 -14.31 -30.70 30.79
C HIS A 94 -14.21 -29.21 30.42
N VAL A 95 -15.03 -28.34 31.02
CA VAL A 95 -14.89 -26.88 30.85
C VAL A 95 -13.49 -26.41 31.27
N VAL A 96 -12.90 -27.00 32.31
CA VAL A 96 -11.53 -26.67 32.75
C VAL A 96 -10.53 -27.00 31.63
N ARG A 97 -10.63 -28.18 31.01
CA ARG A 97 -9.74 -28.57 29.90
C ARG A 97 -9.94 -27.70 28.65
N ILE A 98 -11.18 -27.31 28.35
CA ILE A 98 -11.50 -26.41 27.24
C ILE A 98 -10.89 -25.02 27.48
N ARG A 99 -10.92 -24.52 28.73
CA ARG A 99 -10.24 -23.26 29.10
C ARG A 99 -8.73 -23.35 28.92
N GLU A 100 -8.09 -24.39 29.41
CA GLU A 100 -6.65 -24.60 29.22
C GLU A 100 -6.26 -24.68 27.74
N MET A 101 -7.07 -25.37 26.93
CA MET A 101 -6.87 -25.43 25.48
C MET A 101 -6.99 -24.04 24.85
N ARG A 102 -8.00 -23.25 25.25
CA ARG A 102 -8.19 -21.89 24.77
C ARG A 102 -7.05 -20.95 25.16
N ASP A 103 -6.51 -21.08 26.37
CA ASP A 103 -5.38 -20.27 26.80
C ASP A 103 -4.13 -20.55 25.94
N ARG A 104 -3.88 -21.83 25.62
CA ARG A 104 -2.80 -22.21 24.69
C ARG A 104 -3.04 -21.66 23.28
N GLN A 105 -4.28 -21.75 22.77
CA GLN A 105 -4.64 -21.19 21.47
C GLN A 105 -4.47 -19.67 21.43
N HIS A 106 -4.87 -18.96 22.48
CA HIS A 106 -4.67 -17.52 22.59
C HIS A 106 -3.18 -17.14 22.63
N ALA A 107 -2.36 -17.91 23.37
CA ALA A 107 -0.92 -17.70 23.38
C ALA A 107 -0.31 -17.90 21.98
N SER A 108 -0.65 -18.97 21.28
CA SER A 108 -0.20 -19.23 19.90
C SER A 108 -0.63 -18.13 18.93
N ALA A 109 -1.90 -17.72 18.97
CA ALA A 109 -2.41 -16.65 18.12
C ALA A 109 -1.72 -15.30 18.41
N SER A 110 -1.38 -15.02 19.66
CA SER A 110 -0.63 -13.81 20.02
C SER A 110 0.80 -13.83 19.45
N ALA A 111 1.45 -15.01 19.44
CA ALA A 111 2.77 -15.20 18.86
C ALA A 111 2.76 -15.07 17.33
N GLU A 112 1.75 -15.62 16.66
CA GLU A 112 1.54 -15.44 15.22
C GLU A 112 1.30 -13.98 14.85
N LYS A 113 0.41 -13.27 15.57
CA LYS A 113 0.17 -11.84 15.37
C LYS A 113 1.44 -11.01 15.58
N ALA A 114 2.24 -11.33 16.60
CA ALA A 114 3.52 -10.68 16.83
C ALA A 114 4.51 -10.91 15.68
N THR A 115 4.56 -12.14 15.15
CA THR A 115 5.42 -12.51 14.02
C THR A 115 5.02 -11.77 12.75
N VAL A 116 3.73 -11.73 12.41
CA VAL A 116 3.21 -10.96 11.26
C VAL A 116 3.53 -9.47 11.41
N ARG A 117 3.32 -8.91 12.61
CA ARG A 117 3.65 -7.51 12.88
C ARG A 117 5.14 -7.21 12.78
N ALA A 118 5.99 -8.10 13.27
CA ALA A 118 7.44 -7.96 13.16
C ALA A 118 7.89 -8.00 11.69
N ALA A 119 7.37 -8.95 10.90
CA ALA A 119 7.63 -9.03 9.47
C ALA A 119 7.22 -7.74 8.74
N ARG A 120 6.07 -7.16 9.10
CA ARG A 120 5.60 -5.87 8.55
C ARG A 120 6.52 -4.71 8.90
N ILE A 121 7.03 -4.64 10.13
CA ILE A 121 7.99 -3.59 10.55
C ILE A 121 9.30 -3.72 9.77
N VAL A 122 9.80 -4.96 9.58
CA VAL A 122 11.02 -5.21 8.80
C VAL A 122 10.83 -4.83 7.34
N ALA A 123 9.71 -5.23 6.73
CA ALA A 123 9.37 -4.89 5.35
C ALA A 123 9.26 -3.36 5.16
N ALA A 124 8.57 -2.67 6.07
CA ALA A 124 8.47 -1.22 6.05
C ALA A 124 9.84 -0.54 6.21
N GLY A 125 10.70 -1.06 7.09
CA GLY A 125 12.06 -0.55 7.29
C GLY A 125 12.96 -0.74 6.06
N ALA A 126 12.83 -1.86 5.34
CA ALA A 126 13.54 -2.12 4.10
C ALA A 126 13.08 -1.17 2.97
N ALA A 127 11.77 -0.93 2.86
CA ALA A 127 11.21 0.00 1.88
C ALA A 127 11.71 1.44 2.07
N VAL A 128 11.88 1.88 3.32
CA VAL A 128 12.43 3.23 3.63
C VAL A 128 13.91 3.34 3.21
N LYS A 129 14.72 2.31 3.47
CA LYS A 129 16.15 2.31 3.09
C LYS A 129 16.36 2.30 1.57
N GLY A 130 15.52 1.57 0.81
CA GLY A 130 15.62 1.50 -0.64
C GLY A 130 15.19 2.79 -1.38
N THR A 131 14.52 3.73 -0.71
CA THR A 131 14.12 5.03 -1.30
C THR A 131 15.15 6.16 -1.10
N GLY A 132 16.28 5.88 -0.44
CA GLY A 132 17.33 6.84 -0.11
C GLY A 132 18.58 6.80 -0.99
N GLU A 133 18.63 5.91 -1.98
CA GLU A 133 19.66 5.85 -3.04
C GLU A 133 19.08 6.31 -4.38
#